data_AF-A0A847R5E5-F1
#
_entry.id   AF-A0A847R5E5-F1
#
_cell.length_a   1.000
_cell.length_b   1.000
_cell.length_c   1.000
_cell.angle_alpha   90.00
_cell.angle_beta   90.00
_cell.angle_gamma   90.00
#
_symmetry.space_group_name_H-M   'P 1'
#
loop_
_entity.id
_entity.type
_entity.pdbx_description
1 polymer ?
#
loop_
_entity_poly.entity_id
_entity_poly.type
_entity_poly.pdbx_seq_one_letter_code
_entity_poly.pdbx_strand_id
1 'polypeptide(L)'
;MKSYCQRIIKMTITGILVGLFSISTIYADEIIEDTISVATIEQQESQETDQPPIQVIGYSTGTHVNIRQYPNTYCQVLGQVNMNDPLIIKGKQENWYQIYYNEKEAWIFGDYVGGENLEIVPVVESVPVAPIDHQTKKEEIVQYAKQFIGTPYCYGGTTLGKGVDCSGFTQAIMKNFDITLNRSSRDQVYNGQLVDKSQLQMGDLVFFDTR
;
A
#
# COMPACT_ATOMS: atom_id res chain seq x y z
N MET A 1 -16.52 -22.33 5.25
CA MET A 1 -17.42 -21.24 4.84
C MET A 1 -16.57 -20.10 4.33
N LYS A 2 -16.64 -19.78 3.04
CA LYS A 2 -15.86 -18.69 2.45
C LYS A 2 -16.55 -17.38 2.82
N SER A 3 -16.00 -16.64 3.78
CA SER A 3 -16.47 -15.29 4.09
C SER A 3 -16.02 -14.38 2.96
N TYR A 4 -16.94 -14.00 2.07
CA TYR A 4 -16.64 -13.12 0.96
C TYR A 4 -16.85 -11.66 1.40
N CYS A 5 -15.84 -10.82 1.15
CA CYS A 5 -16.03 -9.37 1.18
C CYS A 5 -17.12 -9.00 0.15
N GLN A 6 -18.23 -8.43 0.61
CA GLN A 6 -19.38 -8.07 -0.24
C GLN A 6 -19.30 -6.62 -0.69
N ARG A 7 -18.74 -5.75 0.15
CA ARG A 7 -18.75 -4.31 -0.12
C ARG A 7 -17.56 -3.64 0.54
N ILE A 8 -17.00 -2.68 -0.18
CA ILE A 8 -15.96 -1.80 0.32
C ILE A 8 -16.46 -0.39 0.11
N ILE A 9 -16.25 0.46 1.11
CA ILE A 9 -16.58 1.87 0.97
C ILE A 9 -15.41 2.76 1.36
N LYS A 10 -15.33 3.88 0.65
CA LYS A 10 -14.46 5.01 0.97
C LYS A 10 -15.29 6.07 1.66
N MET A 11 -14.80 6.53 2.81
CA MET A 11 -15.36 7.69 3.49
C MET A 11 -14.78 8.95 2.88
N THR A 12 -15.64 9.82 2.37
CA THR A 12 -15.22 11.14 1.91
C THR A 12 -15.05 12.03 3.14
N ILE A 13 -13.82 12.44 3.42
CA ILE A 13 -13.58 13.53 4.35
C ILE A 13 -13.93 14.82 3.59
N THR A 14 -15.06 15.43 3.92
CA THR A 14 -15.40 16.77 3.39
C THR A 14 -14.40 17.78 3.96
N GLY A 15 -13.32 18.00 3.22
CA GLY A 15 -12.46 19.17 3.38
C GLY A 15 -13.12 20.37 2.70
N ILE A 16 -13.21 21.48 3.43
CA ILE A 16 -13.67 22.77 2.91
C ILE A 16 -12.79 23.15 1.70
N LEU A 17 -13.45 23.36 0.56
CA LEU A 17 -12.85 23.80 -0.68
C LEU A 17 -12.52 25.30 -0.56
N VAL A 18 -11.25 25.69 -0.70
CA VAL A 18 -10.89 27.05 -1.08
C VAL A 18 -9.60 27.04 -1.89
N GLY A 19 -9.63 27.70 -3.04
CA GLY A 19 -8.42 28.24 -3.66
C GLY A 19 -7.99 27.59 -4.98
N LEU A 20 -8.67 27.99 -6.06
CA LEU A 20 -8.15 27.98 -7.43
C LEU A 20 -6.77 28.68 -7.46
N PHE A 21 -5.75 28.06 -8.05
CA PHE A 21 -4.70 28.81 -8.74
C PHE A 21 -4.29 28.12 -10.03
N SER A 22 -4.42 28.90 -11.10
CA SER A 22 -4.16 28.55 -12.49
C SER A 22 -2.66 28.47 -12.80
N ILE A 23 -2.33 27.43 -13.58
CA ILE A 23 -1.35 27.32 -14.68
C ILE A 23 -0.44 28.52 -14.96
N SER A 24 0.87 28.26 -15.08
CA SER A 24 1.76 28.93 -16.05
C SER A 24 2.98 28.06 -16.34
N THR A 25 3.07 27.56 -17.58
CA THR A 25 4.22 26.93 -18.22
C THR A 25 5.21 28.02 -18.66
N ILE A 26 6.50 27.94 -18.29
CA ILE A 26 7.57 28.72 -18.94
C ILE A 26 8.87 27.88 -19.05
N TYR A 27 9.23 27.60 -20.30
CA TYR A 27 10.55 27.48 -20.97
C TYR A 27 11.84 27.03 -20.25
N ALA A 28 12.39 25.93 -20.78
CA ALA A 28 13.69 25.69 -21.43
C ALA A 28 14.97 26.47 -21.06
N ASP A 29 16.05 25.67 -21.09
CA ASP A 29 17.45 25.90 -21.44
C ASP A 29 18.29 26.89 -20.60
N GLU A 30 19.26 26.34 -19.86
CA GLU A 30 20.61 26.90 -19.92
C GLU A 30 21.69 25.82 -19.75
N ILE A 31 22.63 25.92 -20.69
CA ILE A 31 23.83 25.12 -20.91
C ILE A 31 24.91 25.62 -19.95
N ILE A 32 25.62 24.73 -19.26
CA ILE A 32 26.99 25.01 -18.81
C ILE A 32 27.84 23.79 -19.18
N GLU A 33 28.49 23.88 -20.34
CA GLU A 33 29.78 23.23 -20.53
C GLU A 33 30.81 24.04 -19.75
N ASP A 34 31.49 23.42 -18.80
CA ASP A 34 32.83 23.85 -18.44
C ASP A 34 33.75 22.64 -18.36
N THR A 35 34.69 22.65 -19.30
CA THR A 35 35.72 21.67 -19.55
C THR A 35 36.79 21.63 -18.46
N ILE A 36 37.03 20.40 -17.98
CA ILE A 36 38.35 19.75 -17.81
C ILE A 36 39.34 20.37 -16.78
N SER A 37 39.55 19.63 -15.70
CA SER A 37 40.92 19.38 -15.20
C SER A 37 41.11 17.89 -14.94
N VAL A 38 42.01 17.31 -15.70
CA VAL A 38 42.39 15.90 -15.72
C VAL A 38 43.08 15.54 -14.40
N ALA A 39 42.48 14.63 -13.63
CA ALA A 39 43.18 13.86 -12.61
C ALA A 39 42.75 12.40 -12.77
N THR A 40 43.72 11.60 -13.21
CA THR A 40 43.71 10.14 -13.29
C THR A 40 42.99 9.48 -12.12
N ILE A 41 41.88 8.80 -12.40
CA ILE A 41 41.37 7.72 -11.54
C ILE A 41 41.40 6.47 -12.40
N GLU A 42 42.18 5.51 -11.91
CA GLU A 42 42.44 4.21 -12.49
C GLU A 42 41.14 3.47 -12.79
N GLN A 43 41.13 2.78 -13.91
CA GLN A 43 40.07 1.86 -14.29
C GLN A 43 39.97 0.76 -13.23
N GLN A 44 38.84 0.69 -12.54
CA GLN A 44 38.47 -0.54 -11.87
C GLN A 44 37.50 -1.30 -12.77
N GLU A 45 38.09 -2.21 -13.53
CA GLU A 45 37.45 -3.24 -14.34
C GLU A 45 36.63 -4.13 -13.41
N SER A 46 35.32 -3.86 -13.29
CA SER A 46 34.41 -4.73 -12.56
C SER A 46 34.11 -5.96 -13.42
N GLN A 47 34.62 -7.11 -12.97
CA GLN A 47 34.39 -8.42 -13.58
C GLN A 47 32.90 -8.69 -13.78
N GLU A 48 32.51 -8.82 -15.05
CA GLU A 48 31.21 -9.30 -15.50
C GLU A 48 31.12 -10.81 -15.18
N THR A 49 30.37 -11.18 -14.14
CA THR A 49 30.09 -12.58 -13.86
C THR A 49 29.01 -13.06 -14.84
N ASP A 50 29.43 -13.86 -15.82
CA ASP A 50 28.67 -14.43 -16.94
C ASP A 50 27.62 -15.48 -16.55
N GLN A 51 27.03 -15.36 -15.35
CA GLN A 51 25.89 -16.16 -14.91
C GLN A 51 24.66 -15.26 -14.91
N PRO A 52 23.54 -15.66 -15.55
CA PRO A 52 22.32 -14.87 -15.47
C PRO A 52 22.02 -14.64 -13.98
N PRO A 53 21.65 -13.41 -13.56
CA PRO A 53 21.36 -13.14 -12.17
C PRO A 53 20.33 -14.15 -11.70
N ILE A 54 20.62 -14.86 -10.61
CA ILE A 54 19.75 -15.91 -10.07
C ILE A 54 18.36 -15.29 -9.89
N GLN A 55 17.40 -15.73 -10.72
CA GLN A 55 16.04 -15.27 -10.63
C GLN A 55 15.34 -16.13 -9.59
N VAL A 56 14.96 -15.52 -8.47
CA VAL A 56 14.13 -16.19 -7.48
C VAL A 56 12.70 -16.20 -8.02
N ILE A 57 12.18 -17.39 -8.29
CA ILE A 57 10.81 -17.56 -8.76
C ILE A 57 9.95 -17.96 -7.56
N GLY A 58 8.94 -17.15 -7.28
CA GLY A 58 7.89 -17.46 -6.33
C GLY A 58 6.55 -17.65 -7.03
N TYR A 59 5.50 -17.77 -6.22
CA TYR A 59 4.12 -17.81 -6.66
C TYR A 59 3.24 -17.06 -5.65
N SER A 60 2.11 -16.53 -6.12
CA SER A 60 1.15 -15.93 -5.20
C SER A 60 0.38 -17.00 -4.43
N THR A 61 0.24 -16.86 -3.11
CA THR A 61 -0.57 -17.77 -2.28
C THR A 61 -2.03 -17.33 -2.14
N GLY A 62 -2.35 -16.08 -2.52
CA GLY A 62 -3.67 -15.49 -2.36
C GLY A 62 -4.43 -15.31 -3.66
N THR A 63 -5.75 -15.15 -3.59
CA THR A 63 -6.58 -14.80 -4.76
C THR A 63 -6.83 -13.28 -4.80
N HIS A 64 -6.73 -12.66 -5.98
CA HIS A 64 -6.91 -11.20 -6.17
C HIS A 64 -5.96 -10.34 -5.32
N VAL A 65 -4.69 -10.74 -5.22
CA VAL A 65 -3.66 -10.01 -4.46
C VAL A 65 -3.23 -8.79 -5.27
N ASN A 66 -3.26 -7.61 -4.65
CA ASN A 66 -2.89 -6.37 -5.31
C ASN A 66 -1.38 -6.28 -5.55
N ILE A 67 -1.00 -5.95 -6.78
CA ILE A 67 0.34 -5.53 -7.17
C ILE A 67 0.41 -4.01 -7.12
N ARG A 68 1.43 -3.48 -6.44
CA ARG A 68 1.50 -2.07 -6.04
C ARG A 68 2.73 -1.37 -6.59
N GLN A 69 2.64 -0.05 -6.76
CA GLN A 69 3.75 0.75 -7.27
C GLN A 69 4.91 0.89 -6.28
N TYR A 70 4.60 0.91 -4.98
CA TYR A 70 5.56 1.04 -3.88
C TYR A 70 5.24 0.01 -2.78
N PRO A 71 6.18 -0.32 -1.87
CA PRO A 71 5.97 -1.30 -0.79
C PRO A 71 5.15 -0.71 0.37
N ASN A 72 3.97 -0.22 0.06
CA ASN A 72 3.03 0.34 1.02
C ASN A 72 1.59 0.22 0.52
N THR A 73 0.62 0.45 1.39
CA THR A 73 -0.81 0.28 1.07
C THR A 73 -1.51 1.57 0.59
N TYR A 74 -0.82 2.71 0.59
CA TYR A 74 -1.37 4.00 0.16
C TYR A 74 -1.10 4.31 -1.31
N CYS A 75 -0.10 3.68 -1.92
CA CYS A 75 0.23 3.86 -3.33
C CYS A 75 -0.81 3.25 -4.30
N GLN A 76 -0.65 3.59 -5.57
CA GLN A 76 -1.44 3.06 -6.66
C GLN A 76 -1.30 1.54 -6.78
N VAL A 77 -2.44 0.87 -7.00
CA VAL A 77 -2.49 -0.53 -7.42
C VAL A 77 -2.27 -0.57 -8.93
N LEU A 78 -1.24 -1.29 -9.37
CA LEU A 78 -0.86 -1.47 -10.78
C LEU A 78 -1.62 -2.63 -11.43
N GLY A 79 -2.02 -3.62 -10.63
CA GLY A 79 -2.71 -4.80 -11.11
C GLY A 79 -3.03 -5.78 -10.00
N GLN A 80 -3.42 -6.99 -10.36
CA GLN A 80 -3.70 -8.08 -9.43
C GLN A 80 -3.13 -9.39 -9.94
N VAL A 81 -2.81 -10.29 -9.01
CA VAL A 81 -2.43 -11.68 -9.27
C VAL A 81 -3.36 -12.62 -8.51
N ASN A 82 -3.50 -13.83 -9.02
CA ASN A 82 -4.27 -14.92 -8.44
C ASN A 82 -3.35 -15.99 -7.86
N MET A 83 -3.97 -16.88 -7.11
CA MET A 83 -3.27 -17.96 -6.43
C MET A 83 -2.57 -18.84 -7.48
N ASN A 84 -1.31 -19.18 -7.21
CA ASN A 84 -0.38 -19.89 -8.06
C ASN A 84 0.13 -19.13 -9.29
N ASP A 85 -0.22 -17.85 -9.46
CA ASP A 85 0.41 -17.02 -10.49
C ASP A 85 1.91 -16.89 -10.19
N PRO A 86 2.80 -17.10 -11.18
CA PRO A 86 4.23 -17.03 -10.98
C PRO A 86 4.69 -15.58 -10.74
N LEU A 87 5.69 -15.43 -9.86
CA LEU A 87 6.27 -14.14 -9.49
C LEU A 87 7.78 -14.17 -9.73
N ILE A 88 8.28 -13.23 -10.54
CA ILE A 88 9.72 -13.01 -10.71
C ILE A 88 10.18 -12.05 -9.61
N ILE A 89 10.82 -12.58 -8.57
CA ILE A 89 11.22 -11.82 -7.39
C ILE A 89 12.63 -11.26 -7.62
N LYS A 90 12.77 -9.96 -7.43
CA LYS A 90 14.01 -9.20 -7.66
C LYS A 90 14.68 -8.78 -6.36
N GLY A 91 13.89 -8.55 -5.31
CA GLY A 91 14.38 -8.04 -4.04
C GLY A 91 13.31 -8.07 -2.96
N LYS A 92 13.68 -7.71 -1.75
CA LYS A 92 12.79 -7.63 -0.59
C LYS A 92 13.07 -6.37 0.22
N GLN A 93 12.03 -5.76 0.77
CA GLN A 93 12.14 -4.72 1.78
C GLN A 93 11.12 -4.99 2.88
N GLU A 94 11.58 -5.12 4.13
CA GLU A 94 10.72 -5.49 5.27
C GLU A 94 9.85 -6.73 4.94
N ASN A 95 8.52 -6.58 4.93
CA ASN A 95 7.57 -7.61 4.54
C ASN A 95 6.98 -7.40 3.14
N TRP A 96 7.74 -6.82 2.22
CA TRP A 96 7.36 -6.62 0.82
C TRP A 96 8.40 -7.23 -0.11
N TYR A 97 7.95 -7.85 -1.19
CA TYR A 97 8.82 -8.33 -2.26
C TYR A 97 8.68 -7.43 -3.48
N GLN A 98 9.82 -7.05 -4.06
CA GLN A 98 9.91 -6.38 -5.35
C GLN A 98 9.84 -7.45 -6.44
N ILE A 99 8.97 -7.23 -7.41
CA ILE A 99 8.71 -8.15 -8.52
C ILE A 99 8.78 -7.42 -9.86
N TYR A 100 8.94 -8.19 -10.92
CA TYR A 100 8.74 -7.72 -12.29
C TYR A 100 7.31 -8.05 -12.74
N TYR A 101 6.52 -7.03 -13.07
CA TYR A 101 5.11 -7.16 -13.44
C TYR A 101 4.76 -6.20 -14.60
N ASN A 102 4.23 -6.73 -15.71
CA ASN A 102 3.89 -5.96 -16.92
C ASN A 102 5.03 -5.02 -17.36
N GLU A 103 6.24 -5.58 -17.47
CA GLU A 103 7.46 -4.87 -17.89
C GLU A 103 7.92 -3.76 -16.94
N LYS A 104 7.36 -3.69 -15.72
CA LYS A 104 7.67 -2.67 -14.72
C LYS A 104 8.02 -3.30 -13.39
N GLU A 105 8.80 -2.56 -12.59
CA GLU A 105 9.00 -2.92 -11.19
C GLU A 105 7.74 -2.63 -10.38
N ALA A 106 7.37 -3.58 -9.53
CA ALA A 106 6.21 -3.48 -8.68
C ALA A 106 6.44 -4.22 -7.36
N TRP A 107 5.49 -4.12 -6.44
CA TRP A 107 5.59 -4.63 -5.08
C TRP A 107 4.38 -5.48 -4.71
N ILE A 108 4.64 -6.58 -4.01
CA ILE A 108 3.63 -7.48 -3.45
C ILE A 108 3.92 -7.72 -1.97
N PHE A 109 2.86 -7.82 -1.17
CA PHE A 109 3.00 -8.03 0.27
C PHE A 109 3.44 -9.47 0.57
N GLY A 110 4.40 -9.62 1.48
CA GLY A 110 5.16 -10.84 1.72
C GLY A 110 4.32 -12.02 2.19
N ASP A 111 3.25 -11.77 2.95
CA ASP A 111 2.33 -12.82 3.40
C ASP A 111 1.64 -13.55 2.23
N TYR A 112 1.64 -12.96 1.04
CA TYR A 112 1.06 -13.53 -0.17
C TYR A 112 2.08 -14.12 -1.16
N VAL A 113 3.34 -14.24 -0.76
CA VAL A 113 4.42 -14.76 -1.60
C VAL A 113 4.88 -16.11 -1.04
N GLY A 114 4.71 -17.16 -1.84
CA GLY A 114 5.26 -18.49 -1.60
C GLY A 114 6.40 -18.79 -2.56
N GLY A 115 7.30 -19.68 -2.18
CA GLY A 115 8.42 -20.06 -3.04
C GLY A 115 9.54 -20.72 -2.27
N GLU A 116 10.43 -21.39 -2.99
CA GLU A 116 11.70 -21.85 -2.47
C GLU A 116 12.71 -20.70 -2.53
N ASN A 117 13.76 -20.75 -1.69
CA ASN A 117 14.87 -19.80 -1.74
C ASN A 117 14.46 -18.32 -1.56
N LEU A 118 13.33 -18.03 -0.91
CA LEU A 118 12.94 -16.65 -0.57
C LEU A 118 13.88 -15.97 0.44
N GLU A 119 14.71 -16.77 1.12
CA GLU A 119 15.70 -16.33 2.09
C GLU A 119 16.97 -15.73 1.46
N ILE A 120 17.28 -16.08 0.20
CA ILE A 120 18.44 -15.52 -0.53
C ILE A 120 18.09 -14.27 -1.35
N VAL A 121 16.85 -13.80 -1.27
CA VAL A 121 16.40 -12.60 -1.99
C VAL A 121 17.12 -11.38 -1.44
N PRO A 122 17.78 -10.56 -2.28
CA PRO A 122 18.54 -9.41 -1.81
C PRO A 122 17.62 -8.38 -1.15
N VAL A 123 18.10 -7.80 -0.05
CA VAL A 123 17.41 -6.69 0.63
C VAL A 123 17.65 -5.41 -0.16
N VAL A 124 16.58 -4.73 -0.56
CA VAL A 124 16.65 -3.44 -1.26
C VAL A 124 16.77 -2.34 -0.19
N GLU A 125 17.98 -1.82 -0.01
CA GLU A 125 18.28 -0.83 1.03
C GLU A 125 17.66 0.55 0.76
N SER A 126 17.50 0.91 -0.52
CA SER A 126 16.85 2.15 -0.92
C SER A 126 15.69 1.85 -1.86
N VAL A 127 14.48 1.95 -1.33
CA VAL A 127 13.27 1.88 -2.14
C VAL A 127 13.01 3.26 -2.73
N PRO A 128 12.53 3.35 -3.99
CA PRO A 128 12.06 4.62 -4.52
C PRO A 128 11.00 5.14 -3.56
N VAL A 129 11.36 6.19 -2.82
CA VAL A 129 10.49 6.79 -1.82
C VAL A 129 9.25 7.19 -2.59
N ALA A 130 8.11 6.55 -2.28
CA ALA A 130 6.82 7.03 -2.76
C ALA A 130 6.80 8.54 -2.48
N PRO A 131 6.31 9.39 -3.41
CA PRO A 131 6.28 10.84 -3.18
C PRO A 131 5.87 11.10 -1.73
N ILE A 132 6.69 11.82 -0.98
CA ILE A 132 6.42 12.17 0.42
C ILE A 132 5.22 13.12 0.37
N ASP A 133 4.05 12.54 0.18
CA ASP A 133 2.79 13.19 0.42
C ASP A 133 2.70 13.31 1.93
N HIS A 134 2.53 14.53 2.42
CA HIS A 134 2.31 14.80 3.83
C HIS A 134 1.35 13.76 4.38
N GLN A 135 1.76 13.08 5.47
CA GLN A 135 1.05 11.98 6.12
C GLN A 135 -0.44 12.06 5.85
N THR A 136 -0.92 11.26 4.89
CA THR A 136 -2.27 11.47 4.38
C THR A 136 -3.25 11.28 5.52
N LYS A 137 -4.38 12.01 5.57
CA LYS A 137 -5.37 11.84 6.66
C LYS A 137 -5.80 10.36 6.86
N LYS A 138 -5.67 9.54 5.81
CA LYS A 138 -5.83 8.07 5.86
C LYS A 138 -4.76 7.37 6.70
N GLU A 139 -3.49 7.75 6.58
CA GLU A 139 -2.40 7.27 7.42
C GLU A 139 -2.63 7.64 8.88
N GLU A 140 -3.03 8.88 9.16
CA GLU A 140 -3.35 9.31 10.53
C GLU A 140 -4.47 8.45 11.14
N ILE A 141 -5.55 8.20 10.39
CA ILE A 141 -6.66 7.33 10.81
C ILE A 141 -6.14 5.92 11.17
N VAL A 142 -5.30 5.33 10.33
CA VAL A 142 -4.78 3.98 10.55
C VAL A 142 -3.79 3.94 11.71
N GLN A 143 -2.90 4.93 11.83
CA GLN A 143 -1.96 4.99 12.94
C GLN A 143 -2.69 5.21 14.27
N TYR A 144 -3.72 6.05 14.30
CA TYR A 144 -4.59 6.20 15.46
C TYR A 144 -5.29 4.88 15.81
N ALA A 145 -5.85 4.18 14.82
CA ALA A 145 -6.49 2.88 15.03
C ALA A 145 -5.53 1.84 15.64
N LYS A 146 -4.27 1.81 15.19
CA LYS A 146 -3.24 0.89 15.69
C LYS A 146 -2.95 1.05 17.18
N GLN A 147 -3.14 2.24 17.76
CA GLN A 147 -2.94 2.48 19.20
C GLN A 147 -3.90 1.67 20.08
N PHE A 148 -5.01 1.17 19.50
CA PHE A 148 -6.06 0.44 20.21
C PHE A 148 -6.03 -1.06 19.93
N ILE A 149 -4.98 -1.57 19.28
CA ILE A 149 -4.73 -3.01 19.16
C ILE A 149 -4.69 -3.62 20.57
N GLY A 150 -5.46 -4.68 20.76
CA GLY A 150 -5.63 -5.34 22.06
C GLY A 150 -6.84 -4.86 22.88
N THR A 151 -7.60 -3.86 22.41
CA THR A 151 -8.88 -3.51 23.04
C THR A 151 -9.81 -4.74 23.05
N PRO A 152 -10.38 -5.14 24.21
CA PRO A 152 -11.26 -6.30 24.27
C PRO A 152 -12.48 -6.15 23.37
N TYR A 153 -12.90 -7.26 22.76
CA TYR A 153 -14.17 -7.29 22.04
C TYR A 153 -15.34 -7.28 23.04
N CYS A 154 -16.28 -6.36 22.85
CA CYS A 154 -17.50 -6.26 23.65
C CYS A 154 -18.68 -6.01 22.71
N TYR A 155 -19.62 -6.96 22.65
CA TYR A 155 -20.81 -6.82 21.80
C TYR A 155 -21.61 -5.58 22.21
N GLY A 156 -21.89 -4.68 21.27
CA GLY A 156 -22.56 -3.42 21.57
C GLY A 156 -21.61 -2.31 22.10
N GLY A 157 -20.34 -2.62 22.35
CA GLY A 157 -19.35 -1.67 22.87
C GLY A 157 -18.91 -0.62 21.85
N THR A 158 -18.62 0.58 22.33
CA THR A 158 -18.18 1.75 21.53
C THR A 158 -17.03 2.53 22.18
N THR A 159 -16.35 1.96 23.18
CA THR A 159 -15.34 2.68 23.96
C THR A 159 -13.96 2.09 23.72
N LEU A 160 -13.12 2.84 23.01
CA LEU A 160 -11.73 2.48 22.75
C LEU A 160 -10.97 2.21 24.07
N GLY A 161 -10.15 1.17 24.09
CA GLY A 161 -9.40 0.73 25.28
C GLY A 161 -10.21 0.01 26.37
N LYS A 162 -11.55 0.08 26.36
CA LYS A 162 -12.40 -0.61 27.36
C LYS A 162 -13.21 -1.76 26.78
N GLY A 163 -13.72 -1.60 25.56
CA GLY A 163 -14.58 -2.58 24.93
C GLY A 163 -15.28 -2.02 23.69
N VAL A 164 -15.09 -2.69 22.56
CA VAL A 164 -15.70 -2.32 21.27
C VAL A 164 -16.21 -3.57 20.53
N ASP A 165 -17.26 -3.42 19.74
CA ASP A 165 -17.55 -4.37 18.66
C ASP A 165 -16.96 -3.90 17.33
N CYS A 166 -17.12 -4.67 16.26
CA CYS A 166 -16.54 -4.37 14.95
C CYS A 166 -16.96 -2.98 14.42
N SER A 167 -18.24 -2.66 14.50
CA SER A 167 -18.80 -1.39 14.05
C SER A 167 -18.59 -0.24 15.04
N GLY A 168 -18.56 -0.53 16.34
CA GLY A 168 -18.25 0.43 17.38
C GLY A 168 -16.80 0.88 17.32
N PHE A 169 -15.87 -0.01 16.94
CA PHE A 169 -14.48 0.33 16.70
C PHE A 169 -14.32 1.30 15.53
N THR A 170 -14.83 0.95 14.34
CA THR A 170 -14.75 1.83 13.16
C THR A 170 -15.43 3.18 13.42
N GLN A 171 -16.59 3.19 14.09
CA GLN A 171 -17.29 4.41 14.47
C GLN A 171 -16.44 5.28 15.40
N ALA A 172 -15.84 4.72 16.45
CA ALA A 172 -15.05 5.48 17.41
C ALA A 172 -13.77 6.05 16.78
N ILE A 173 -13.08 5.26 15.94
CA ILE A 173 -11.91 5.73 15.18
C ILE A 173 -12.29 6.87 14.25
N MET A 174 -13.30 6.68 13.39
CA MET A 174 -13.70 7.67 12.38
C MET A 174 -14.26 8.95 13.01
N LYS A 175 -14.96 8.84 14.14
CA LYS A 175 -15.47 9.99 14.90
C LYS A 175 -14.36 10.93 15.37
N ASN A 176 -13.16 10.41 15.69
CA ASN A 176 -12.00 11.24 16.05
C ASN A 176 -11.52 12.13 14.90
N PHE A 177 -11.90 11.82 13.66
CA PHE A 177 -11.54 12.57 12.45
C PHE A 177 -12.74 13.31 11.83
N ASP A 178 -13.78 13.54 12.65
CA ASP A 178 -15.04 14.20 12.31
C ASP A 178 -15.90 13.47 11.27
N ILE A 179 -15.69 12.16 11.12
CA ILE A 179 -16.46 11.32 10.21
C ILE A 179 -17.50 10.55 11.04
N THR A 180 -18.77 10.89 10.83
CA THR A 180 -19.87 10.22 11.54
C THR A 180 -20.30 8.97 10.78
N LEU A 181 -20.26 7.83 11.47
CA LEU A 181 -20.73 6.54 10.97
C LEU A 181 -21.99 6.08 11.70
N ASN A 182 -22.85 5.36 10.98
CA ASN A 182 -23.97 4.64 11.58
C ASN A 182 -23.46 3.61 12.60
N ARG A 183 -24.31 3.23 13.56
CA ARG A 183 -23.88 2.38 14.67
C ARG A 183 -23.56 0.95 14.25
N SER A 184 -24.30 0.38 13.30
CA SER A 184 -24.17 -1.03 12.91
C SER A 184 -23.33 -1.20 11.64
N SER A 185 -22.61 -2.32 11.51
CA SER A 185 -21.86 -2.64 10.28
C SER A 185 -22.80 -2.76 9.07
N ARG A 186 -24.04 -3.21 9.28
CA ARG A 186 -25.09 -3.30 8.25
C ARG A 186 -25.46 -1.93 7.69
N ASP A 187 -25.43 -0.89 8.51
CA ASP A 187 -25.78 0.47 8.10
C ASP A 187 -24.56 1.28 7.66
N GLN A 188 -23.38 0.97 8.21
CA GLN A 188 -22.12 1.61 7.84
C GLN A 188 -21.78 1.44 6.37
N VAL A 189 -22.19 0.32 5.76
CA VAL A 189 -22.01 0.04 4.34
C VAL A 189 -22.62 1.11 3.40
N TYR A 190 -23.49 1.99 3.91
CA TYR A 190 -24.15 3.06 3.16
C TYR A 190 -23.63 4.47 3.48
N ASN A 191 -22.67 4.64 4.40
CA ASN A 191 -22.18 5.97 4.79
C ASN A 191 -21.20 6.61 3.77
N GLY A 192 -20.68 5.85 2.80
CA GLY A 192 -19.63 6.32 1.89
C GLY A 192 -19.79 5.87 0.43
N GLN A 193 -18.74 6.05 -0.36
CA GLN A 193 -18.70 5.70 -1.78
C GLN A 193 -18.27 4.24 -1.96
N LEU A 194 -18.91 3.52 -2.87
CA LEU A 194 -18.50 2.14 -3.20
C LEU A 194 -17.11 2.12 -3.83
N VAL A 195 -16.28 1.16 -3.42
CA VAL A 195 -14.93 0.93 -3.95
C VAL A 195 -14.84 -0.50 -4.48
N ASP A 196 -14.24 -0.66 -5.66
CA ASP A 196 -13.94 -1.97 -6.21
C ASP A 196 -12.78 -2.63 -5.46
N LYS A 197 -12.80 -3.96 -5.35
CA LYS A 197 -11.74 -4.73 -4.68
C LYS A 197 -10.34 -4.43 -5.23
N SER A 198 -10.23 -4.22 -6.54
CA SER A 198 -8.98 -3.87 -7.21
C SER A 198 -8.47 -2.46 -6.89
N GLN A 199 -9.33 -1.60 -6.36
CA GLN A 199 -9.03 -0.21 -6.01
C GLN A 199 -8.88 0.00 -4.49
N LEU A 200 -8.77 -1.09 -3.72
CA LEU A 200 -8.61 -1.03 -2.26
C LEU A 200 -7.38 -0.23 -1.85
N GLN A 201 -7.62 0.82 -1.08
CA GLN A 201 -6.60 1.66 -0.48
C GLN A 201 -6.68 1.60 1.04
N MET A 202 -5.57 1.98 1.68
CA MET A 202 -5.58 2.17 3.12
C MET A 202 -6.64 3.20 3.54
N GLY A 203 -7.35 2.89 4.63
CA GLY A 203 -8.43 3.72 5.19
C GLY A 203 -9.84 3.36 4.69
N ASP A 204 -9.97 2.53 3.66
CA ASP A 204 -11.27 2.02 3.22
C ASP A 204 -11.85 1.02 4.25
N LEU A 205 -13.17 1.01 4.41
CA LEU A 205 -13.87 0.05 5.27
C LEU A 205 -14.32 -1.15 4.46
N VAL A 206 -13.99 -2.35 4.95
CA VAL A 206 -14.30 -3.63 4.30
C VAL A 206 -15.42 -4.33 5.06
N PHE A 207 -16.47 -4.75 4.35
CA PHE A 207 -17.64 -5.40 4.91
C PHE A 207 -17.73 -6.85 4.46
N PHE A 208 -17.94 -7.73 5.44
CA PHE A 208 -18.06 -9.18 5.25
C PHE A 208 -19.49 -9.62 5.55
N ASP A 209 -19.99 -10.57 4.77
CA ASP A 209 -21.20 -11.31 5.10
C ASP A 209 -20.81 -12.66 5.71
N THR A 210 -21.16 -12.85 6.98
CA THR A 210 -20.75 -14.01 7.78
C THR A 210 -21.91 -14.97 8.04
N ARG A 211 -22.98 -14.89 7.24
CA ARG A 211 -24.15 -15.77 7.33
C ARG A 211 -24.36 -16.59 6.06
#